data_AF-A0A645FRB5-F1
#
_entry.id   AF-A0A645FRB5-F1
#
_cell.length_a   1.000
_cell.length_b   1.000
_cell.length_c   1.000
_cell.angle_alpha   90.00
_cell.angle_beta   90.00
_cell.angle_gamma   90.00
#
_symmetry.space_group_name_H-M   'P 1'
#
loop_
_entity.id
_entity.type
_entity.pdbx_description
1 polymer ?
#
loop_
_entity_poly.entity_id
_entity_poly.type
_entity_poly.pdbx_seq_one_letter_code
_entity_poly.pdbx_strand_id
1 'polypeptide(L)' 'MPRDKFSSFPAAGTFVAYRGRSSKAERNVRVIAEASGGRMVVEAIGRQGIPVRLTVKRENLAPMQPCLFD' A
#
# COMPACT_ATOMS: atom_id res chain seq x y z
N MET A 1 -21.57 16.71 1.12
CA MET A 1 -20.40 16.31 0.33
C MET A 1 -20.41 14.79 0.23
N PRO A 2 -20.43 14.19 -0.97
CA PRO A 2 -20.47 12.73 -1.07
C PRO A 2 -19.15 12.20 -0.50
N ARG A 3 -19.25 11.29 0.48
CA ARG A 3 -18.12 10.50 0.95
C ARG A 3 -17.55 9.77 -0.26
N ASP A 4 -16.35 10.13 -0.70
CA ASP A 4 -15.58 9.31 -1.63
C ASP A 4 -15.43 7.93 -1.00
N LYS A 5 -16.25 7.00 -1.49
CA LYS A 5 -16.15 5.58 -1.19
C LYS A 5 -14.76 5.17 -1.69
N PHE A 6 -13.82 5.03 -0.77
CA PHE A 6 -12.61 4.21 -0.93
C PHE A 6 -13.00 2.72 -1.07
N SER A 7 -13.89 2.40 -2.02
CA SER A 7 -14.37 1.05 -2.32
C SER A 7 -13.61 0.42 -3.48
N SER A 8 -12.77 1.18 -4.20
CA SER A 8 -11.87 0.58 -5.17
C SER A 8 -10.63 0.07 -4.45
N PHE A 9 -10.38 -1.23 -4.54
CA PHE A 9 -9.10 -1.80 -4.16
C PHE A 9 -8.00 -1.08 -4.96
N PRO A 10 -6.85 -0.72 -4.34
CA PRO A 10 -5.73 -0.20 -5.12
C PRO A 10 -5.35 -1.23 -6.17
N ALA A 11 -5.39 -0.81 -7.44
CA ALA A 11 -5.15 -1.69 -8.57
C ALA A 11 -3.72 -2.26 -8.50
N ALA A 12 -3.52 -3.46 -9.03
CA ALA A 12 -2.19 -4.00 -9.23
C ALA A 12 -1.32 -3.00 -10.00
N GLY A 13 -0.08 -2.83 -9.57
CA GLY A 13 0.85 -1.84 -10.10
C GLY A 13 0.83 -0.48 -9.38
N THR A 14 -0.21 -0.17 -8.60
CA THR A 14 -0.35 1.12 -7.90
C THR A 14 0.64 1.21 -6.74
N PHE A 15 1.29 2.37 -6.59
CA PHE A 15 2.08 2.68 -5.40
C PHE A 15 1.21 3.27 -4.30
N VAL A 16 1.37 2.74 -3.10
CA VAL A 16 0.59 3.11 -1.91
C VAL A 16 1.51 3.23 -0.70
N ALA A 17 1.08 4.00 0.29
CA ALA A 17 1.76 4.08 1.58
C ALA A 17 1.25 2.95 2.48
N TYR A 18 2.16 2.07 2.90
CA TYR A 18 1.93 1.14 4.01
C TYR A 18 2.11 1.87 5.34
N ARG A 19 1.08 1.85 6.19
CA ARG A 19 1.07 2.35 7.56
C ARG A 19 1.19 1.20 8.54
N GLY A 20 2.40 1.00 9.04
CA GLY A 20 2.65 0.02 10.10
C GLY A 20 2.12 0.47 11.46
N ARG A 21 2.34 -0.36 12.49
CA ARG A 21 1.94 -0.06 13.88
C ARG A 21 2.70 1.13 14.50
N SER A 22 3.78 1.57 13.89
CA SER A 22 4.55 2.76 14.33
C SER A 22 4.84 3.66 13.14
N SER A 23 5.00 4.97 13.40
CA SER A 23 5.35 5.96 12.37
C SER A 23 6.66 5.62 11.64
N LYS A 24 7.62 5.01 12.33
CA LYS A 24 8.89 4.53 11.74
C LYS A 24 8.71 3.36 10.76
N ALA A 25 7.55 2.70 10.78
CA ALA A 25 7.22 1.58 9.90
C ALA A 25 6.40 2.01 8.68
N GLU A 26 6.24 3.30 8.43
CA GLU A 26 5.65 3.79 7.18
C GLU A 26 6.59 3.54 6.00
N ARG A 27 6.07 2.97 4.91
CA ARG A 27 6.85 2.62 3.71
C ARG A 27 6.01 2.78 2.46
N ASN A 28 6.62 3.21 1.37
CA ASN A 28 6.00 3.12 0.06
C ASN A 28 6.13 1.70 -0.46
N VAL A 29 5.02 1.14 -0.93
CA VAL A 29 4.95 -0.22 -1.44
C VAL A 29 4.16 -0.24 -2.74
N ARG A 30 4.44 -1.21 -3.60
CA ARG A 30 3.72 -1.44 -4.84
C ARG A 30 2.71 -2.57 -4.65
N VAL A 31 1.44 -2.36 -4.98
CA VAL A 31 0.46 -3.44 -4.97
C VAL A 31 0.75 -4.38 -6.12
N ILE A 32 0.84 -5.67 -5.85
CA ILE A 32 1.06 -6.71 -6.86
C ILE A 32 -0.26 -7.42 -7.19
N ALA A 33 -1.04 -7.77 -6.17
CA ALA A 33 -2.30 -8.47 -6.33
C ALA A 33 -3.18 -8.33 -5.08
N GLU A 34 -4.47 -8.57 -5.27
CA GLU A 34 -5.38 -8.87 -4.16
C GLU A 34 -5.07 -10.26 -3.59
N ALA A 35 -5.16 -10.39 -2.26
CA ALA A 35 -5.04 -11.66 -1.55
C ALA A 35 -6.34 -11.98 -0.79
N SER A 36 -6.45 -13.20 -0.28
CA SER A 36 -7.65 -13.63 0.45
C SER A 36 -7.84 -12.90 1.79
N GLY A 37 -9.11 -12.68 2.13
CA GLY A 37 -9.52 -12.13 3.43
C GLY A 37 -9.22 -10.63 3.59
N GLY A 38 -9.37 -9.83 2.53
CA GLY A 38 -9.15 -8.38 2.59
C GLY A 38 -7.68 -7.99 2.77
N ARG A 39 -6.78 -8.82 2.25
CA ARG A 39 -5.33 -8.60 2.27
C ARG A 39 -4.83 -8.29 0.86
N MET A 40 -3.65 -7.69 0.77
CA MET A 40 -2.98 -7.40 -0.50
C MET A 40 -1.59 -8.00 -0.48
N VAL A 41 -1.15 -8.55 -1.61
CA VAL A 41 0.26 -8.83 -1.85
C VAL A 41 0.90 -7.54 -2.34
N VAL A 42 1.92 -7.08 -1.61
CA VAL A 42 2.67 -5.87 -1.94
C VAL A 42 4.14 -6.19 -2.08
N GLU A 43 4.82 -5.41 -2.91
CA GLU A 43 6.27 -5.40 -3.03
C GLU A 43 6.82 -4.16 -2.31
N ALA A 44 7.81 -4.39 -1.45
CA ALA A 44 8.50 -3.37 -0.69
C ALA A 44 10.02 -3.53 -0.84
N ILE A 45 10.80 -2.53 -0.45
CA ILE A 45 12.26 -2.66 -0.39
C ILE A 45 12.66 -3.16 1.00
N GLY A 46 13.26 -4.35 1.02
CA GLY A 46 13.78 -4.98 2.23
C GLY A 46 15.02 -4.27 2.76
N ARG A 47 15.47 -4.67 3.96
CA ARG A 47 16.62 -4.05 4.64
C ARG A 47 17.93 -4.08 3.82
N GLN A 48 18.09 -5.06 2.94
CA GLN A 48 19.25 -5.22 2.07
C GLN A 48 19.12 -4.45 0.74
N GLY A 49 18.09 -3.61 0.58
CA GLY A 49 17.82 -2.91 -0.69
C GLY A 49 17.18 -3.79 -1.77
N ILE A 50 16.85 -5.04 -1.44
CA ILE A 50 16.28 -6.01 -2.38
C ILE A 50 14.75 -5.98 -2.28
N PRO A 51 14.02 -6.07 -3.41
CA PRO A 51 12.57 -6.20 -3.39
C PRO A 51 12.11 -7.45 -2.63
N VAL A 52 11.13 -7.26 -1.74
CA VAL A 52 10.50 -8.33 -0.96
C VAL A 52 8.99 -8.28 -1.13
N ARG A 53 8.35 -9.43 -1.17
CA ARG A 53 6.89 -9.55 -1.26
C ARG A 53 6.29 -9.88 0.10
N LEU A 54 5.25 -9.16 0.47
CA LEU A 54 4.60 -9.24 1.77
C LEU A 54 3.09 -9.26 1.58
N THR A 55 2.40 -10.06 2.39
CA THR A 55 0.94 -10.00 2.47
C THR A 55 0.55 -9.09 3.62
N VAL A 56 -0.15 -8.00 3.32
CA VAL A 56 -0.54 -6.97 4.29
C VAL A 56 -2.04 -6.79 4.33
N LYS A 57 -2.58 -6.31 5.45
CA LYS A 57 -3.99 -5.95 5.53
C LYS A 57 -4.27 -4.72 4.69
N ARG A 58 -5.41 -4.69 3.99
CA ARG A 58 -5.84 -3.53 3.21
C ARG A 58 -5.98 -2.27 4.07
N GLU A 59 -6.44 -2.39 5.31
CA GLU A 59 -6.60 -1.26 6.25
C GLU A 59 -5.28 -0.56 6.61
N ASN A 60 -4.15 -1.21 6.38
CA ASN A 60 -2.82 -0.64 6.58
C ASN A 60 -2.30 0.06 5.31
N LEU A 61 -3.08 0.12 4.23
CA LEU A 61 -2.70 0.80 3.00
C LEU A 61 -3.45 2.13 2.90
N ALA A 62 -2.71 3.19 2.61
CA ALA A 62 -3.24 4.51 2.33
C ALA A 62 -2.79 4.95 0.93
N PRO A 63 -3.59 5.75 0.21
CA PRO A 63 -3.11 6.44 -0.97
C PRO A 63 -1.85 7.21 -0.65
N MET A 64 -0.89 7.23 -1.59
CA MET A 64 0.21 8.17 -1.49
C MET A 64 -0.35 9.58 -1.48
N GLN A 65 0.30 10.47 -0.74
CA GLN A 65 -0.02 11.88 -0.83
C GLN A 65 0.28 12.34 -2.27
N PRO A 66 -0.62 13.14 -2.87
CA PRO A 66 -0.38 13.71 -4.18
C PRO A 66 0.95 14.46 -4.13
N CYS A 67 1.81 14.22 -5.12
CA CYS A 67 3.05 14.95 -5.17
C CYS A 67 2.80 16.32 -5.81
N LEU A 68 3.68 17.28 -5.53
CA LEU A 68 3.54 18.66 -6.01
C LEU A 68 3.50 18.77 -7.55
N PHE A 69 3.89 17.71 -8.25
CA PHE A 69 4.11 17.68 -9.69
C PHE A 69 3.17 16.72 -10.44
N ASP A 70 2.07 16.28 -9.84
CA ASP A 70 0.99 15.55 -10.52
C ASP A 70 0.04 16.47 -11.29
#